data_AF-A0A8J7AS74-F1
#
_entry.id   AF-A0A8J7AS74-F1
#
_cell.length_a   1.000
_cell.length_b   1.000
_cell.length_c   1.000
_cell.angle_alpha   90.00
_cell.angle_beta   90.00
_cell.angle_gamma   90.00
#
_symmetry.space_group_name_H-M   'P 1'
#
loop_
_entity.id
_entity.type
_entity.pdbx_description
1 polymer ?
#
loop_
_entity_poly.entity_id
_entity_poly.type
_entity_poly.pdbx_seq_one_letter_code
_entity_poly.pdbx_strand_id
1 'polypeptide(L)'
;METELTIQQVAALTGLSVHTLRYYERNGLLAPINRAANGHRRYSATDIARIKFLTRLRTTGMPIRQMQQFADLYRQKPEAIAERRLILEAHECEVTERIRELNHNLEMIQKKIQHYQELEANHQTDDVCVNFGLSEGQLLLKEATLTPNLLELQQVPIDNLTHVH
;
A
#
# COMPACT_ATOMS: atom_id res chain seq x y z
N MET A 1 12.40 -20.54 29.01
CA MET A 1 11.04 -20.85 28.53
C MET A 1 10.79 -19.98 27.31
N GLU A 2 10.60 -20.57 26.13
CA GLU A 2 10.19 -19.81 24.95
C GLU A 2 8.74 -19.36 25.16
N THR A 3 8.49 -18.05 25.19
CA THR A 3 7.15 -17.50 25.40
C THR A 3 6.34 -17.67 24.13
N GLU A 4 5.52 -18.72 24.08
CA GLU A 4 4.59 -18.94 22.97
C GLU A 4 3.35 -18.07 23.08
N LEU A 5 3.08 -17.27 22.05
CA LEU A 5 1.98 -16.31 22.05
C LEU A 5 0.75 -16.82 21.29
N THR A 6 -0.44 -16.37 21.70
CA THR A 6 -1.69 -16.58 20.97
C THR A 6 -1.75 -15.71 19.72
N ILE A 7 -2.62 -16.06 18.78
CA ILE A 7 -2.88 -15.25 17.57
C ILE A 7 -3.33 -13.82 17.88
N GLN A 8 -4.06 -13.61 18.99
CA GLN A 8 -4.52 -12.29 19.42
C GLN A 8 -3.35 -11.42 19.92
N GLN A 9 -2.46 -12.02 20.72
CA GLN A 9 -1.25 -11.33 21.18
C GLN A 9 -0.31 -11.00 20.01
N VAL A 10 -0.15 -11.92 19.05
CA VAL A 10 0.64 -11.65 17.84
C VAL A 10 0.02 -10.55 16.99
N ALA A 11 -1.31 -10.54 16.83
CA ALA A 11 -2.02 -9.47 16.14
C ALA A 11 -1.72 -8.10 16.77
N ALA A 12 -1.83 -8.00 18.10
CA ALA A 12 -1.49 -6.78 18.84
C ALA A 12 -0.01 -6.36 18.67
N LEU A 13 0.93 -7.32 18.71
CA LEU A 13 2.37 -7.04 18.60
C LEU A 13 2.85 -6.70 17.19
N THR A 14 2.13 -7.14 16.16
CA THR A 14 2.52 -6.96 14.76
C THR A 14 1.71 -5.88 14.06
N GLY A 15 0.62 -5.41 14.68
CA GLY A 15 -0.34 -4.50 14.06
C GLY A 15 -1.20 -5.17 12.96
N LEU A 16 -1.08 -6.48 12.79
CA LEU A 16 -1.86 -7.24 11.82
C LEU A 16 -3.18 -7.70 12.40
N SER A 17 -4.23 -7.74 11.56
CA SER A 17 -5.46 -8.41 11.95
C SER A 17 -5.25 -9.93 12.08
N VAL A 18 -6.05 -10.57 12.94
CA VAL A 18 -6.12 -12.04 13.03
C VAL A 18 -6.44 -12.66 11.67
N HIS A 19 -7.25 -11.99 10.85
CA HIS A 19 -7.57 -12.43 9.50
C HIS A 19 -6.32 -12.43 8.61
N THR A 20 -5.48 -11.40 8.68
CA THR A 20 -4.23 -11.29 7.93
C THR A 20 -3.24 -12.38 8.32
N LEU A 21 -3.11 -12.69 9.62
CA LEU A 21 -2.27 -13.77 10.10
C LEU A 21 -2.72 -15.14 9.54
N ARG A 22 -4.04 -15.41 9.57
CA ARG A 22 -4.62 -16.61 8.95
C ARG A 22 -4.44 -16.64 7.44
N TYR A 23 -4.50 -15.48 6.79
CA TYR A 23 -4.24 -15.35 5.37
C TYR A 23 -2.78 -15.70 5.04
N TYR A 24 -1.79 -15.26 5.83
CA TYR A 24 -0.39 -15.63 5.61
C TYR A 24 -0.13 -17.12 5.77
N GLU A 25 -0.74 -17.76 6.76
CA GLU A 25 -0.66 -19.22 6.93
C GLU A 25 -1.29 -19.96 5.75
N ARG A 26 -2.50 -19.58 5.31
CA ARG A 26 -3.18 -20.22 4.18
C ARG A 26 -2.45 -20.08 2.86
N ASN A 27 -1.74 -18.98 2.65
CA ASN A 27 -0.98 -18.72 1.43
C ASN A 27 0.46 -19.24 1.50
N GLY A 28 0.81 -20.04 2.51
CA GLY A 28 2.13 -20.70 2.59
C GLY A 28 3.30 -19.76 2.94
N LEU A 29 3.02 -18.52 3.37
CA LEU A 29 4.03 -17.56 3.80
C LEU A 29 4.63 -17.91 5.17
N LEU A 30 3.86 -18.60 6.00
CA LEU A 30 4.30 -19.13 7.28
C LEU A 30 4.33 -20.65 7.20
N ALA A 31 5.32 -21.26 7.86
CA ALA A 31 5.27 -22.70 8.11
C ALA A 31 4.05 -23.03 9.00
N PRO A 32 3.56 -24.29 8.99
CA PRO A 32 2.49 -24.71 9.89
C PRO A 32 2.81 -24.33 11.34
N ILE A 33 1.94 -23.52 11.95
CA ILE A 33 2.13 -23.02 13.31
C ILE A 33 1.72 -24.10 14.30
N ASN A 34 2.56 -24.32 15.32
CA ASN A 34 2.28 -25.28 16.38
C ASN A 34 0.95 -24.98 17.08
N ARG A 35 0.29 -26.04 17.55
CA ARG A 35 -0.95 -25.95 18.31
C ARG A 35 -0.71 -26.47 19.71
N ALA A 36 -1.22 -25.74 20.70
CA ALA A 36 -1.26 -26.23 22.08
C ALA A 36 -2.29 -27.38 22.21
N ALA A 37 -2.25 -28.09 23.34
CA ALA A 37 -3.17 -29.19 23.65
C ALA A 37 -4.67 -28.79 23.57
N ASN A 38 -4.99 -27.50 23.74
CA ASN A 38 -6.33 -26.96 23.58
C ASN A 38 -6.70 -26.60 22.13
N GLY A 39 -5.88 -26.97 21.14
CA GLY A 39 -6.13 -26.75 19.71
C GLY A 39 -5.81 -25.34 19.20
N HIS A 40 -5.46 -24.39 20.08
CA HIS A 40 -5.12 -23.02 19.72
C HIS A 40 -3.69 -22.87 19.19
N ARG A 41 -3.50 -21.98 18.21
CA ARG A 41 -2.19 -21.66 17.62
C ARG A 41 -1.27 -21.00 18.65
N ARG A 42 -0.01 -21.41 18.62
CA ARG A 42 1.08 -20.91 19.45
C ARG A 42 2.24 -20.47 18.57
N TYR A 43 2.58 -19.20 18.66
CA TYR A 43 3.63 -18.58 17.86
C TYR A 43 4.88 -18.42 18.70
N SER A 44 6.01 -18.92 18.19
CA SER A 44 7.31 -18.72 18.80
C SER A 44 7.84 -17.30 18.54
N ALA A 45 8.89 -16.90 19.24
CA ALA A 45 9.61 -15.66 18.97
C ALA A 45 10.13 -15.60 17.52
N THR A 46 10.60 -16.75 17.00
CA THR A 46 11.08 -16.87 15.63
C THR A 46 9.97 -16.64 14.61
N ASP A 47 8.75 -17.15 14.86
CA ASP A 47 7.60 -16.92 13.98
C ASP A 47 7.19 -15.45 13.97
N ILE A 48 7.23 -14.79 15.14
CA ILE A 48 6.92 -13.36 15.25
C ILE A 48 7.94 -12.53 14.47
N ALA A 49 9.23 -12.85 14.56
CA ALA A 49 10.27 -12.16 13.79
C ALA A 49 10.04 -12.31 12.28
N ARG A 50 9.69 -13.52 11.83
CA ARG A 50 9.33 -13.79 10.41
C ARG A 50 8.11 -13.00 9.97
N ILE A 51 7.04 -12.99 10.77
CA ILE A 51 5.81 -12.23 10.48
C ILE A 51 6.12 -10.74 10.34
N LYS A 52 6.91 -10.18 11.25
CA LYS A 52 7.34 -8.78 11.19
C LYS A 52 8.11 -8.48 9.90
N PHE A 53 9.02 -9.38 9.51
CA PHE A 53 9.78 -9.21 8.28
C PHE A 53 8.91 -9.28 7.02
N LEU A 54 8.06 -10.31 6.90
CA LEU A 54 7.11 -10.43 5.78
C LEU A 54 6.16 -9.22 5.70
N THR A 55 5.79 -8.65 6.84
CA THR A 55 4.98 -7.43 6.89
C THR A 55 5.73 -6.25 6.25
N ARG A 56 7.03 -6.08 6.55
CA ARG A 56 7.86 -5.04 5.93
C ARG A 56 7.97 -5.20 4.42
N LEU A 57 8.16 -6.43 3.94
CA LEU A 57 8.19 -6.71 2.49
C LEU A 57 6.87 -6.33 1.82
N ARG A 58 5.74 -6.72 2.41
CA ARG A 58 4.42 -6.34 1.90
C ARG A 58 4.19 -4.83 1.91
N THR A 59 4.52 -4.14 3.01
CA THR A 59 4.30 -2.68 3.13
C THR A 59 5.18 -1.88 2.17
N THR A 60 6.32 -2.44 1.76
CA THR A 60 7.21 -1.84 0.76
C THR A 60 6.85 -2.24 -0.68
N GLY A 61 5.73 -2.93 -0.88
CA GLY A 61 5.17 -3.21 -2.21
C GLY A 61 5.54 -4.57 -2.80
N MET A 62 6.24 -5.44 -2.07
CA MET A 62 6.58 -6.77 -2.60
C MET A 62 5.31 -7.57 -2.90
N PRO A 63 5.14 -8.11 -4.12
CA PRO A 63 3.99 -8.94 -4.46
C PRO A 63 3.93 -10.22 -3.62
N ILE A 64 2.70 -10.67 -3.31
CA ILE A 64 2.47 -11.89 -2.52
C ILE A 64 3.19 -13.12 -3.10
N ARG A 65 3.30 -13.22 -4.43
CA ARG A 65 3.98 -14.33 -5.13
C ARG A 65 5.49 -14.35 -4.85
N GLN A 66 6.14 -13.19 -4.86
CA GLN A 66 7.56 -13.11 -4.53
C GLN A 66 7.81 -13.42 -3.04
N MET A 67 6.90 -12.96 -2.17
CA MET A 67 6.96 -13.32 -0.74
C MET A 67 6.80 -14.84 -0.53
N GLN A 68 5.97 -15.52 -1.33
CA GLN A 68 5.83 -16.98 -1.29
C GLN A 68 7.11 -17.67 -1.73
N GLN A 69 7.72 -17.24 -2.84
CA GLN A 69 9.02 -17.75 -3.29
C GLN A 69 10.09 -17.59 -2.21
N PHE A 70 10.16 -16.42 -1.57
CA PHE A 70 11.07 -16.19 -0.45
C PHE A 70 10.80 -17.15 0.72
N ALA A 71 9.54 -17.39 1.08
CA ALA A 71 9.14 -18.30 2.14
C ALA A 71 9.47 -19.77 1.80
N ASP A 72 9.36 -20.17 0.53
CA ASP A 72 9.75 -21.49 0.04
C ASP A 72 11.25 -21.73 0.17
N LEU A 73 12.07 -20.79 -0.32
CA LEU A 73 13.53 -20.85 -0.21
C LEU A 73 14.00 -20.85 1.25
N TYR A 74 13.28 -20.14 2.12
CA TYR A 74 13.57 -20.14 3.55
C TYR A 74 13.41 -21.54 4.17
N ARG A 75 12.46 -22.35 3.69
CA ARG A 75 12.24 -23.73 4.16
C ARG A 75 13.34 -24.69 3.71
N GLN A 76 13.95 -24.47 2.55
CA GLN A 76 14.93 -25.40 1.95
C GLN A 76 16.28 -25.46 2.72
N LYS A 77 16.57 -24.49 3.60
CA LYS A 77 17.81 -24.39 4.42
C LYS A 77 19.09 -24.50 3.55
N PRO A 78 20.30 -24.50 4.15
CA PRO A 78 21.35 -23.48 3.90
C PRO A 78 21.77 -23.25 2.44
N GLU A 79 21.55 -24.22 1.55
CA GLU A 79 21.75 -24.16 0.10
C GLU A 79 21.06 -22.94 -0.55
N ALA A 80 19.91 -22.50 -0.03
CA ALA A 80 19.13 -21.40 -0.59
C ALA A 80 19.44 -20.00 0.01
N ILE A 81 20.56 -19.80 0.71
CA ILE A 81 20.92 -18.46 1.25
C ILE A 81 21.19 -17.45 0.12
N ALA A 82 21.91 -17.87 -0.91
CA ALA A 82 22.27 -16.99 -2.03
C ALA A 82 21.02 -16.51 -2.79
N GLU A 83 20.08 -17.41 -3.08
CA GLU A 83 18.84 -17.08 -3.78
C GLU A 83 17.94 -16.15 -2.95
N ARG A 84 17.85 -16.37 -1.64
CA ARG A 84 17.13 -15.44 -0.74
C ARG A 84 17.74 -14.05 -0.75
N ARG A 85 19.08 -13.95 -0.73
CA ARG A 85 19.78 -12.66 -0.81
C ARG A 85 19.44 -11.95 -2.13
N LEU A 86 19.47 -12.65 -3.26
CA LEU A 86 19.15 -12.06 -4.58
C LEU A 86 17.72 -11.49 -4.64
N ILE A 87 16.73 -12.18 -4.07
CA ILE A 87 15.35 -11.65 -4.00
C ILE A 87 15.31 -10.35 -3.20
N LEU A 88 16.02 -10.29 -2.07
CA LEU A 88 16.04 -9.11 -1.22
C LEU A 88 16.80 -7.93 -1.87
N GLU A 89 17.90 -8.20 -2.57
CA GLU A 89 18.66 -7.17 -3.31
C GLU A 89 17.86 -6.59 -4.47
N ALA A 90 17.12 -7.43 -5.21
CA ALA A 90 16.21 -6.96 -6.25
C ALA A 90 15.13 -6.04 -5.68
N HIS A 91 14.49 -6.46 -4.57
CA HIS A 91 13.47 -5.65 -3.90
C HIS A 91 14.04 -4.38 -3.27
N GLU A 92 15.25 -4.42 -2.73
CA GLU A 92 15.96 -3.22 -2.23
C GLU A 92 16.14 -2.18 -3.33
N CYS A 93 16.52 -2.61 -4.54
CA CYS A 93 16.64 -1.73 -5.69
C CYS A 93 15.29 -1.08 -6.05
N GLU A 94 14.21 -1.87 -6.13
CA GLU A 94 12.85 -1.38 -6.41
C GLU A 94 12.39 -0.36 -5.36
N VAL A 95 12.59 -0.65 -4.07
CA VAL A 95 12.21 0.24 -2.97
C VAL A 95 13.02 1.54 -2.99
N THR A 96 14.32 1.45 -3.28
CA THR A 96 15.20 2.62 -3.34
C THR A 96 14.79 3.56 -4.47
N GLU A 97 14.43 3.02 -5.63
CA GLU A 97 13.96 3.84 -6.74
C GLU A 97 12.61 4.49 -6.42
N ARG A 98 11.69 3.75 -5.81
CA ARG A 98 10.42 4.31 -5.35
C ARG A 98 10.61 5.43 -4.32
N ILE A 99 11.59 5.32 -3.43
CA ILE A 99 11.94 6.39 -2.48
C ILE A 99 12.44 7.64 -3.23
N ARG A 100 13.28 7.48 -4.25
CA ARG A 100 13.74 8.62 -5.08
C ARG A 100 12.56 9.32 -5.75
N GLU A 101 11.67 8.58 -6.40
CA GLU A 101 10.48 9.14 -7.06
C GLU A 101 9.59 9.89 -6.06
N LEU A 102 9.33 9.31 -4.89
CA LEU A 102 8.53 9.94 -3.85
C LEU A 102 9.17 11.22 -3.32
N ASN A 103 10.49 11.24 -3.14
CA ASN A 103 11.21 12.44 -2.71
C ASN A 103 11.17 13.53 -3.79
N HIS A 104 11.32 13.18 -5.06
CA HIS A 104 11.19 14.13 -6.17
C HIS A 104 9.79 14.74 -6.23
N ASN A 105 8.75 13.91 -6.10
CA ASN A 105 7.36 14.38 -6.06
C ASN A 105 7.10 15.27 -4.84
N LEU A 106 7.64 14.91 -3.68
CA LEU A 106 7.52 15.71 -2.46
C LEU A 106 8.14 17.11 -2.64
N GLU A 107 9.31 17.20 -3.29
CA GLU A 107 9.95 18.48 -3.58
C GLU A 107 9.06 19.37 -4.46
N MET A 108 8.42 18.80 -5.49
CA MET A 108 7.51 19.55 -6.36
C MET A 108 6.27 20.06 -5.62
N ILE A 109 5.70 19.23 -4.73
CA ILE A 109 4.58 19.63 -3.87
C ILE A 109 5.00 20.77 -2.94
N GLN A 110 6.18 20.65 -2.32
CA GLN A 110 6.72 21.70 -1.42
C GLN A 110 6.94 23.02 -2.14
N LYS A 111 7.47 23.00 -3.37
CA LYS A 111 7.61 24.21 -4.21
C LYS A 111 6.27 24.88 -4.49
N LYS A 112 5.22 24.10 -4.80
CA LYS A 112 3.88 24.66 -5.02
C LYS A 112 3.26 25.21 -3.74
N ILE A 113 3.45 24.54 -2.60
CA ILE A 113 3.02 25.06 -1.30
C ILE A 113 3.71 26.41 -1.02
N GLN A 114 5.03 26.50 -1.19
CA GLN A 114 5.76 27.74 -0.99
C GLN A 114 5.25 28.86 -1.90
N HIS A 115 5.04 28.56 -3.19
CA HIS A 115 4.50 29.53 -4.13
C HIS A 115 3.15 30.09 -3.68
N TYR A 116 2.24 29.24 -3.19
CA TYR A 116 0.94 29.70 -2.68
C TYR A 116 1.06 30.52 -1.39
N GLN A 117 1.99 30.16 -0.49
CA GLN A 117 2.28 30.98 0.70
C GLN A 117 2.78 32.39 0.32
N GLU A 118 3.59 32.50 -0.73
CA GLU A 118 4.07 33.78 -1.24
C GLU A 118 2.93 34.60 -1.88
N LEU A 119 2.03 33.97 -2.64
CA LEU A 119 0.86 34.66 -3.21
C LEU A 119 -0.11 35.16 -2.12
N GLU A 120 -0.38 34.32 -1.11
CA GLU A 120 -1.21 34.68 0.05
C GLU A 120 -0.64 35.89 0.79
N ALA A 121 0.68 35.88 1.08
CA ALA A 121 1.35 36.99 1.75
C ALA A 121 1.26 38.30 0.97
N ASN A 122 1.32 38.22 -0.37
CA ASN A 122 1.30 39.37 -1.26
C ASN A 122 -0.12 39.82 -1.67
N HIS A 123 -1.19 39.18 -1.16
CA HIS A 123 -2.59 39.44 -1.53
C HIS A 123 -2.83 39.36 -3.05
N GLN A 124 -2.08 38.51 -3.75
CA GLN A 124 -2.22 38.29 -5.19
C GLN A 124 -3.17 37.12 -5.45
N THR A 125 -4.03 37.25 -6.46
CA THR A 125 -4.87 36.14 -6.94
C THR A 125 -4.10 35.27 -7.93
N ASP A 126 -4.17 33.96 -7.75
CA ASP A 126 -3.58 32.97 -8.66
C ASP A 126 -4.41 32.93 -9.96
N ASP A 127 -3.89 33.51 -11.06
CA ASP A 127 -4.49 33.34 -12.39
C ASP A 127 -4.12 31.94 -12.93
N VAL A 128 -4.92 30.95 -12.54
CA VAL A 128 -4.68 29.48 -12.62
C VAL A 128 -4.36 28.91 -14.01
N CYS A 129 -4.42 29.65 -15.13
CA CYS A 129 -4.44 29.02 -16.45
C CYS A 129 -3.09 28.76 -17.16
N VAL A 130 -1.92 29.19 -16.66
CA VAL A 130 -0.69 29.14 -17.51
C VAL A 130 0.45 28.25 -16.98
N ASN A 131 0.54 27.95 -15.68
CA ASN A 131 1.81 27.48 -15.10
C ASN A 131 1.80 26.07 -14.49
N PHE A 132 1.18 25.10 -15.19
CA PHE A 132 1.41 23.67 -14.93
C PHE A 132 2.63 23.11 -15.68
N GLY A 133 3.35 23.91 -16.48
CA GLY A 133 4.65 23.50 -17.03
C GLY A 133 4.61 22.22 -17.86
N LEU A 134 3.49 21.96 -18.55
CA LEU A 134 3.46 21.02 -19.66
C LEU A 134 3.89 21.81 -20.90
N SER A 135 5.01 21.42 -21.50
CA SER A 135 5.60 22.04 -22.69
C SER A 135 4.56 22.46 -23.74
N GLU A 136 4.65 23.70 -24.24
CA GLU A 136 3.81 24.34 -25.28
C GLU A 136 3.88 23.64 -26.66
N GLY A 137 3.51 22.36 -26.74
CA GLY A 137 3.60 21.58 -27.97
C GLY A 137 2.27 21.22 -28.63
N GLN A 138 1.13 21.36 -27.95
CA GLN A 138 -0.09 20.71 -28.45
C GLN A 138 -1.40 21.26 -27.88
N LEU A 139 -1.73 22.53 -28.12
CA LEU A 139 -3.12 22.99 -28.00
C LEU A 139 -3.42 24.01 -29.10
N LEU A 140 -3.79 23.48 -30.27
CA LEU A 140 -4.48 24.22 -31.31
C LEU A 140 -5.83 23.53 -31.55
N LEU A 141 -6.88 24.36 -31.47
CA LEU A 141 -8.24 24.16 -31.97
C LEU A 141 -9.21 23.36 -31.07
N LYS A 142 -10.06 24.08 -30.33
CA LYS A 142 -11.41 24.43 -30.83
C LYS A 142 -12.15 25.33 -29.84
N GLU A 143 -12.33 26.59 -30.24
CA GLU A 143 -13.40 27.43 -29.73
C GLU A 143 -14.76 26.85 -30.18
N ALA A 144 -15.73 26.78 -29.26
CA ALA A 144 -17.14 26.95 -29.58
C ALA A 144 -17.98 27.15 -28.30
N THR A 145 -18.29 28.42 -28.01
CA THR A 145 -19.57 28.95 -27.52
C THR A 145 -20.15 28.52 -26.16
N LEU A 146 -20.15 29.50 -25.24
CA LEU A 146 -21.22 29.90 -24.29
C LEU A 146 -22.62 29.30 -24.59
N THR A 147 -23.45 28.85 -23.65
CA THR A 147 -23.99 29.53 -22.45
C THR A 147 -24.77 28.53 -21.55
N PRO A 148 -25.09 28.89 -20.30
CA PRO A 148 -25.82 28.06 -19.35
C PRO A 148 -27.35 28.19 -19.50
N ASN A 149 -28.09 27.10 -19.34
CA ASN A 149 -29.52 27.18 -19.06
C ASN A 149 -29.86 26.42 -17.78
N LEU A 150 -30.55 27.14 -16.90
CA LEU A 150 -30.93 26.79 -15.55
C LEU A 150 -32.44 26.58 -15.58
N LEU A 151 -32.90 25.33 -15.70
CA LEU A 151 -34.21 24.84 -15.23
C LEU A 151 -34.36 23.36 -15.62
N GLU A 152 -34.12 22.46 -14.67
CA GLU A 152 -34.94 21.26 -14.46
C GLU A 152 -34.54 20.64 -13.12
N LEU A 153 -35.19 21.15 -12.08
CA LEU A 153 -35.35 20.44 -10.84
C LEU A 153 -36.34 19.30 -11.06
N GLN A 154 -36.07 18.17 -10.39
CA GLN A 154 -37.00 17.17 -9.86
C GLN A 154 -37.04 15.77 -10.49
N GLN A 155 -36.78 14.80 -9.59
CA GLN A 155 -37.30 13.44 -9.49
C GLN A 155 -36.50 12.31 -10.14
N VAL A 156 -35.52 11.79 -9.40
CA VAL A 156 -35.20 10.35 -9.44
C VAL A 156 -35.64 9.74 -8.10
N PRO A 157 -36.59 8.80 -8.08
CA PRO A 157 -37.11 8.23 -6.83
C PRO A 157 -36.14 7.19 -6.25
N ILE A 158 -35.94 7.29 -4.93
CA ILE A 158 -35.45 6.22 -4.08
C ILE A 158 -36.69 5.40 -3.67
N ASP A 159 -36.75 4.12 -4.04
CA ASP A 159 -37.08 2.99 -3.16
C ASP A 159 -37.63 1.73 -3.88
N ASN A 160 -37.31 0.60 -3.23
CA ASN A 160 -38.02 -0.69 -3.20
C ASN A 160 -37.75 -1.78 -4.26
N LEU A 161 -36.87 -2.71 -3.87
CA LEU A 161 -37.05 -4.15 -4.13
C LEU A 161 -37.07 -4.93 -2.81
N THR A 162 -38.23 -4.90 -2.14
CA THR A 162 -38.89 -6.08 -1.57
C THR A 162 -40.04 -6.39 -2.55
N HIS A 163 -40.35 -7.59 -3.03
CA HIS A 163 -40.46 -8.88 -2.35
C HIS A 163 -40.79 -10.01 -3.38
N VAL A 164 -40.54 -11.28 -2.99
CA VAL A 164 -41.25 -12.54 -3.38
C VAL A 164 -40.86 -13.25 -4.69
N HIS A 165 -40.09 -14.34 -4.59
CA HIS A 165 -40.61 -15.72 -4.53
C HIS A 165 -39.70 -16.61 -3.68
#